data_AF-A0A0M0JAA2-F1
#
_entry.id   AF-A0A0M0JAA2-F1
#
_cell.length_a   1.000
_cell.length_b   1.000
_cell.length_c   1.000
_cell.angle_alpha   90.00
_cell.angle_beta   90.00
_cell.angle_gamma   90.00
#
_symmetry.space_group_name_H-M   'P 1'
#
loop_
_entity.id
_entity.type
_entity.pdbx_description
1 polymer ?
#
loop_
_entity_poly.entity_id
_entity_poly.type
_entity_poly.pdbx_seq_one_letter_code
_entity_poly.pdbx_strand_id
1 'polypeptide(L)'
;MTGDSMEPAVKHTYMCQTDEWISEQCEVSIAPNSFAQGGMRKCHKCVEKVQDGRDVYSIGSVAKFSTIHRDARSAKSAAFADAKMQMVAEYWAQQFNKKSPPEHKVAFVVAQVLELPRRSDGPQRWASLEPLLSGEYAKFNNNAGAVLGGRTAQAFSHFTVVESGEQLCICDLQGVGGSLFTDPQIHSRAGSFGDGNLGRGGIDRFLASHRCNEVCKAIGLPPVEPRKGSSSGGMGGGMPMPMGGGMPMPMGGGMGDFARMFQGGMGGGAGMSVGVHKLLERMMHQMMAVEFAIL
;
A
#
# COMPACT_ATOMS: atom_id res chain seq x y z
N MET A 1 2.65 28.34 -25.77
CA MET A 1 1.68 27.22 -25.74
C MET A 1 2.44 25.94 -26.06
N THR A 2 3.10 25.33 -25.07
CA THR A 2 3.68 23.98 -25.21
C THR A 2 2.58 23.02 -24.83
N GLY A 3 1.83 22.53 -25.81
CA GLY A 3 0.93 21.41 -25.56
C GLY A 3 1.81 20.22 -25.19
N ASP A 4 1.75 19.77 -23.94
CA ASP A 4 2.52 18.61 -23.51
C ASP A 4 2.11 17.42 -24.39
N SER A 5 3.03 16.96 -25.24
CA SER A 5 2.75 15.90 -26.20
C SER A 5 2.50 14.60 -25.46
N MET A 6 1.34 13.98 -25.71
CA MET A 6 1.02 12.66 -25.15
C MET A 6 2.00 11.60 -25.69
N GLU A 7 2.52 10.76 -24.81
CA GLU A 7 3.31 9.59 -25.13
C GLU A 7 2.49 8.30 -24.87
N PRO A 8 2.55 7.30 -25.77
CA PRO A 8 1.96 6.00 -25.49
C PRO A 8 2.66 5.29 -24.34
N ALA A 9 1.88 4.64 -23.51
CA ALA A 9 2.31 3.94 -22.33
C ALA A 9 1.54 2.63 -22.14
N VAL A 10 2.03 1.79 -21.23
CA VAL A 10 1.29 0.63 -20.73
C VAL A 10 1.18 0.77 -19.22
N LYS A 11 -0.04 0.73 -18.70
CA LYS A 11 -0.28 0.70 -17.25
C LYS A 11 -0.50 -0.74 -16.81
N HIS A 12 0.13 -1.12 -15.70
CA HIS A 12 -0.01 -2.43 -15.08
C HIS A 12 -0.66 -2.28 -13.71
N THR A 13 -1.76 -2.98 -13.50
CA THR A 13 -2.53 -2.99 -12.24
C THR A 13 -2.45 -4.36 -11.62
N TYR A 14 -2.10 -4.43 -10.34
CA TYR A 14 -2.06 -5.69 -9.60
C TYR A 14 -3.41 -6.00 -8.94
N MET A 15 -3.91 -7.21 -9.16
CA MET A 15 -5.19 -7.70 -8.65
C MET A 15 -4.94 -8.63 -7.46
N CYS A 16 -5.13 -8.14 -6.24
CA CYS A 16 -4.88 -8.91 -5.02
C CYS A 16 -5.70 -10.21 -4.94
N GLN A 17 -6.91 -10.23 -5.50
CA GLN A 17 -7.82 -11.37 -5.42
C GLN A 17 -7.36 -12.56 -6.27
N THR A 18 -6.70 -12.30 -7.40
CA THR A 18 -6.24 -13.34 -8.33
C THR A 18 -4.72 -13.53 -8.32
N ASP A 19 -3.97 -12.64 -7.66
CA ASP A 19 -2.50 -12.57 -7.71
C ASP A 19 -1.97 -12.39 -9.15
N GLU A 20 -2.69 -11.61 -9.95
CA GLU A 20 -2.37 -11.38 -11.36
C GLU A 20 -2.14 -9.90 -11.65
N TRP A 21 -1.36 -9.64 -12.71
CA TRP A 21 -1.19 -8.31 -13.28
C TRP A 21 -2.04 -8.17 -14.53
N ILE A 22 -2.83 -7.10 -14.58
CA ILE A 22 -3.58 -6.71 -15.77
C ILE A 22 -2.85 -5.52 -16.41
N SER A 23 -2.65 -5.59 -17.72
CA SER A 23 -1.94 -4.57 -18.49
C SER A 23 -2.86 -3.94 -19.52
N GLU A 24 -2.85 -2.62 -19.60
CA GLU A 24 -3.69 -1.85 -20.51
C GLU A 24 -2.86 -0.78 -21.21
N GLN A 25 -3.10 -0.57 -22.51
CA GLN A 25 -2.48 0.56 -23.21
C GLN A 25 -3.15 1.86 -22.79
N CYS A 26 -2.36 2.92 -22.65
CA CYS A 26 -2.84 4.26 -22.38
C CYS A 26 -1.98 5.32 -23.07
N GLU A 27 -2.43 6.57 -23.03
CA GLU A 27 -1.65 7.74 -23.42
C GLU A 27 -1.49 8.65 -22.22
N VAL A 28 -0.27 9.12 -21.98
CA VAL A 28 0.06 9.98 -20.84
C VAL A 28 0.85 11.20 -21.27
N SER A 29 0.70 12.29 -20.54
CA SER A 29 1.62 13.43 -20.59
C SER A 29 2.28 13.56 -19.23
N ILE A 30 3.61 13.65 -19.20
CA ILE A 30 4.38 13.76 -17.96
C ILE A 30 5.18 15.06 -18.01
N ALA A 31 4.99 15.90 -16.99
CA ALA A 31 5.71 17.16 -16.88
C ALA A 31 7.23 16.90 -16.79
N PRO A 32 8.07 17.69 -17.50
CA PRO A 32 9.51 17.47 -17.53
C PRO A 32 10.17 17.70 -16.18
N ASN A 33 9.61 18.61 -15.36
CA ASN A 33 10.13 18.96 -14.05
C ASN A 33 9.34 18.26 -12.94
N SER A 34 10.06 17.68 -11.98
CA SER A 34 9.45 17.13 -10.76
C SER A 34 8.94 18.27 -9.87
N PHE A 35 7.77 18.10 -9.27
CA PHE A 35 7.23 19.06 -8.30
C PHE A 35 7.55 18.67 -6.85
N ALA A 36 7.94 17.42 -6.60
CA ALA A 36 8.36 16.92 -5.30
C ALA A 36 9.41 15.82 -5.46
N GLN A 37 10.21 15.60 -4.42
CA GLN A 37 11.22 14.54 -4.36
C GLN A 37 11.28 13.98 -2.94
N GLY A 38 11.17 12.66 -2.82
CA GLY A 38 11.44 11.92 -1.58
C GLY A 38 12.86 11.33 -1.57
N GLY A 39 13.14 10.44 -0.63
CA GLY A 39 14.46 9.80 -0.51
C GLY A 39 14.86 8.94 -1.73
N MET A 40 13.88 8.29 -2.37
CA MET A 40 14.14 7.29 -3.43
C MET A 40 13.49 7.60 -4.77
N ARG A 41 12.61 8.61 -4.83
CA ARG A 41 11.76 8.88 -6.00
C ARG A 41 11.53 10.38 -6.22
N LYS A 42 11.39 10.78 -7.49
CA LYS A 42 10.92 12.10 -7.93
C LYS A 42 9.50 12.00 -8.45
N CYS A 43 8.64 12.95 -8.06
CA CYS A 43 7.25 13.01 -8.44
C CYS A 43 7.04 14.06 -9.53
N HIS A 44 6.46 13.63 -10.65
CA HIS A 44 6.11 14.47 -11.80
C HIS A 44 4.60 14.52 -11.94
N LYS A 45 4.06 15.68 -12.29
CA LYS A 45 2.65 15.78 -12.68
C LYS A 45 2.45 14.95 -13.94
N CYS A 46 1.41 14.13 -13.94
CA CYS A 46 1.04 13.26 -15.05
C CYS A 46 -0.42 13.53 -15.41
N VAL A 47 -0.74 13.52 -16.69
CA VAL A 47 -2.11 13.56 -17.18
C VAL A 47 -2.33 12.28 -17.97
N GLU A 48 -3.30 11.48 -17.55
CA GLU A 48 -3.71 10.27 -18.27
C GLU A 48 -4.92 10.59 -19.13
N LYS A 49 -4.93 10.10 -20.37
CA LYS A 49 -6.13 10.11 -21.21
C LYS A 49 -6.87 8.80 -21.05
N VAL A 50 -8.14 8.92 -20.66
CA VAL A 50 -9.02 7.79 -20.47
C VAL A 50 -10.11 7.84 -21.53
N GLN A 51 -10.37 6.68 -22.13
CA GLN A 51 -11.47 6.48 -23.06
C GLN A 51 -12.43 5.47 -22.45
N ASP A 52 -13.67 5.91 -22.22
CA ASP A 52 -14.77 5.06 -21.77
C ASP A 52 -15.89 5.10 -22.81
N GLY A 53 -15.97 4.04 -23.62
CA GLY A 53 -16.86 3.99 -24.77
C GLY A 53 -16.61 5.13 -25.77
N ARG A 54 -17.53 6.10 -25.80
CA ARG A 54 -17.44 7.30 -26.66
C ARG A 54 -16.85 8.51 -25.94
N ASP A 55 -16.78 8.47 -24.61
CA ASP A 55 -16.33 9.60 -23.81
C ASP A 55 -14.81 9.55 -23.66
N VAL A 56 -14.17 10.70 -23.85
CA VAL A 56 -12.73 10.89 -23.67
C VAL A 56 -12.53 12.00 -22.67
N TYR A 57 -11.85 11.67 -21.58
CA TYR A 57 -11.53 12.62 -20.52
C TYR A 57 -10.09 12.44 -20.05
N SER A 58 -9.63 13.36 -19.22
CA SER A 58 -8.27 13.37 -18.68
C SER A 58 -8.30 13.29 -17.16
N ILE A 59 -7.42 12.47 -16.59
CA ILE A 59 -7.25 12.31 -15.15
C ILE A 59 -5.90 12.90 -14.75
N GLY A 60 -5.91 13.69 -13.67
CA GLY A 60 -4.70 14.20 -13.04
C GLY A 60 -4.06 13.15 -12.13
N SER A 61 -2.83 12.78 -12.45
CA SER A 61 -2.07 11.72 -11.78
C SER A 61 -0.65 12.20 -11.43
N VAL A 62 0.10 11.34 -10.75
CA VAL A 62 1.50 11.54 -10.37
C VAL A 62 2.31 10.36 -10.87
N ALA A 63 3.31 10.64 -11.70
CA ALA A 63 4.31 9.66 -12.10
C ALA A 63 5.53 9.78 -11.18
N LYS A 64 5.90 8.68 -10.50
CA LYS A 64 7.04 8.61 -9.57
C LYS A 64 8.17 7.81 -10.19
N PHE A 65 9.29 8.46 -10.47
CA PHE A 65 10.48 7.81 -11.04
C PHE A 65 11.53 7.58 -9.97
N SER A 66 12.19 6.41 -10.00
CA SER A 66 13.30 6.10 -9.10
C SER A 66 14.48 7.05 -9.30
N THR A 67 15.11 7.47 -8.20
CA THR A 67 16.37 8.23 -8.18
C THR A 67 17.59 7.37 -7.84
N ILE A 68 17.37 6.13 -7.39
CA ILE A 68 18.43 5.23 -6.90
C ILE A 68 18.80 4.14 -7.90
N HIS A 69 17.86 3.73 -8.77
CA HIS A 69 18.10 2.72 -9.79
C HIS A 69 18.72 3.35 -11.04
N ARG A 70 19.74 2.68 -11.60
CA ARG A 70 20.52 3.17 -12.75
C ARG A 70 20.17 2.48 -14.07
N ASP A 71 19.42 1.38 -14.00
CA ASP A 71 19.04 0.56 -15.15
C ASP A 71 17.54 0.25 -15.15
N ALA A 72 17.02 -0.12 -16.32
CA ALA A 72 15.60 -0.40 -16.50
C ALA A 72 15.11 -1.62 -15.71
N ARG A 73 15.94 -2.66 -15.54
CA ARG A 73 15.54 -3.90 -14.87
C ARG A 73 15.30 -3.67 -13.38
N SER A 74 16.23 -2.99 -12.72
CA SER A 74 16.12 -2.66 -11.30
C SER A 74 14.94 -1.71 -11.06
N ALA A 75 14.78 -0.67 -11.90
CA ALA A 75 13.66 0.26 -11.80
C ALA A 75 12.30 -0.44 -12.01
N LYS A 76 12.20 -1.35 -13.00
CA LYS A 76 11.01 -2.19 -13.20
C LYS A 76 10.70 -3.01 -11.96
N SER A 77 11.68 -3.76 -11.47
CA SER A 77 11.48 -4.65 -10.31
C SER A 77 10.98 -3.89 -9.09
N ALA A 78 11.55 -2.71 -8.82
CA ALA A 78 11.12 -1.85 -7.71
C ALA A 78 9.70 -1.31 -7.92
N ALA A 79 9.37 -0.77 -9.10
CA ALA A 79 8.04 -0.23 -9.36
C ALA A 79 6.93 -1.29 -9.19
N PHE A 80 7.17 -2.51 -9.68
CA PHE A 80 6.24 -3.64 -9.50
C PHE A 80 6.12 -4.08 -8.04
N ALA A 81 7.23 -4.12 -7.29
CA ALA A 81 7.22 -4.46 -5.88
C ALA A 81 6.46 -3.42 -5.04
N ASP A 82 6.71 -2.14 -5.30
CA ASP A 82 6.08 -1.02 -4.60
C ASP A 82 4.57 -0.98 -4.87
N ALA A 83 4.15 -1.09 -6.13
CA ALA A 83 2.74 -1.12 -6.49
C ALA A 83 2.03 -2.33 -5.85
N LYS A 84 2.63 -3.53 -5.89
CA LYS A 84 2.07 -4.71 -5.20
C LYS A 84 1.94 -4.48 -3.69
N MET A 85 2.96 -3.90 -3.05
CA MET A 85 2.93 -3.59 -1.62
C MET A 85 1.78 -2.63 -1.26
N GLN A 86 1.57 -1.58 -2.04
CA GLN A 86 0.48 -0.63 -1.81
C GLN A 86 -0.89 -1.27 -2.00
N MET A 87 -1.08 -2.13 -3.00
CA MET A 87 -2.34 -2.85 -3.19
C MET A 87 -2.61 -3.87 -2.06
N VAL A 88 -1.57 -4.47 -1.48
CA VAL A 88 -1.70 -5.28 -0.26
C VAL A 88 -2.13 -4.42 0.93
N ALA A 89 -1.59 -3.21 1.07
CA ALA A 89 -2.02 -2.29 2.11
C ALA A 89 -3.48 -1.85 1.95
N GLU A 90 -3.93 -1.63 0.72
CA GLU A 90 -5.33 -1.34 0.42
C GLU A 90 -6.24 -2.51 0.81
N TYR A 91 -5.85 -3.76 0.53
CA TYR A 91 -6.60 -4.93 1.00
C TYR A 91 -6.77 -4.93 2.53
N TRP A 92 -5.72 -4.60 3.27
CA TRP A 92 -5.78 -4.49 4.73
C TRP A 92 -6.64 -3.32 5.20
N ALA A 93 -6.61 -2.18 4.50
CA ALA A 93 -7.51 -1.05 4.75
C ALA A 93 -8.99 -1.49 4.62
N GLN A 94 -9.31 -2.30 3.60
CA GLN A 94 -10.64 -2.87 3.46
C GLN A 94 -11.02 -3.83 4.60
N GLN A 95 -10.08 -4.62 5.14
CA GLN A 95 -10.36 -5.44 6.33
C GLN A 95 -10.59 -4.58 7.58
N PHE A 96 -9.82 -3.51 7.74
CA PHE A 96 -9.96 -2.55 8.84
C PHE A 96 -11.32 -1.83 8.78
N ASN A 97 -11.73 -1.40 7.59
CA ASN A 97 -13.00 -0.71 7.36
C ASN A 97 -14.23 -1.55 7.67
N LYS A 98 -14.13 -2.89 7.66
CA LYS A 98 -15.23 -3.79 8.07
C LYS A 98 -15.50 -3.74 9.57
N LYS A 99 -14.49 -3.38 10.38
CA LYS A 99 -14.58 -3.30 11.85
C LYS A 99 -14.63 -1.86 12.36
N SER A 100 -14.35 -0.88 11.50
CA SER A 100 -14.22 0.52 11.88
C SER A 100 -15.51 1.31 11.63
N PRO A 101 -15.86 2.26 12.51
CA PRO A 101 -16.96 3.19 12.26
C PRO A 101 -16.62 4.11 11.07
N PRO A 102 -17.63 4.72 10.41
CA PRO A 102 -17.45 5.50 9.18
C PRO A 102 -16.36 6.58 9.25
N GLU A 103 -16.28 7.33 10.36
CA GLU A 103 -15.33 8.41 10.62
C GLU A 103 -13.87 7.95 10.80
N HIS A 104 -13.66 6.63 10.88
CA HIS A 104 -12.34 6.02 11.00
C HIS A 104 -12.00 5.13 9.81
N LYS A 105 -12.79 5.15 8.74
CA LYS A 105 -12.42 4.42 7.52
C LYS A 105 -11.18 5.04 6.87
N VAL A 106 -10.38 4.17 6.26
CA VAL A 106 -9.15 4.55 5.55
C VAL A 106 -9.11 3.89 4.19
N ALA A 107 -8.33 4.44 3.28
CA ALA A 107 -8.07 3.87 1.96
C ALA A 107 -6.64 4.18 1.56
N PHE A 108 -6.07 3.37 0.68
CA PHE A 108 -4.87 3.67 -0.07
C PHE A 108 -5.25 3.99 -1.52
N VAL A 109 -4.58 4.98 -2.11
CA VAL A 109 -4.76 5.23 -3.53
C VAL A 109 -4.30 4.01 -4.34
N VAL A 110 -4.98 3.75 -5.45
CA VAL A 110 -4.58 2.69 -6.37
C VAL A 110 -3.21 3.05 -6.97
N ALA A 111 -2.23 2.18 -6.75
CA ALA A 111 -0.91 2.28 -7.38
C ALA A 111 -0.83 1.36 -8.59
N GLN A 112 -0.35 1.92 -9.69
CA GLN A 112 -0.11 1.22 -10.94
C GLN A 112 1.37 1.34 -11.32
N VAL A 113 1.85 0.45 -12.18
CA VAL A 113 3.16 0.61 -12.82
C VAL A 113 2.95 1.14 -14.23
N LEU A 114 3.68 2.20 -14.58
CA LEU A 114 3.68 2.80 -15.89
C LEU A 114 4.95 2.39 -16.64
N GLU A 115 4.79 1.67 -17.74
CA GLU A 115 5.83 1.44 -18.74
C GLU A 115 5.73 2.52 -19.84
N LEU A 116 6.88 3.07 -20.23
CA LEU A 116 6.99 4.10 -21.27
C LEU A 116 7.84 3.57 -22.44
N PRO A 117 7.25 2.80 -23.38
CA PRO A 117 8.01 1.99 -24.35
C PRO A 117 8.84 2.80 -25.34
N ARG A 118 8.52 4.09 -25.55
CA ARG A 118 9.26 4.99 -26.44
C ARG A 118 10.51 5.59 -25.79
N ARG A 119 10.65 5.49 -24.47
CA ARG A 119 11.84 5.97 -23.75
C ARG A 119 12.99 4.97 -23.90
N SER A 120 14.22 5.46 -23.74
CA SER A 120 15.41 4.61 -23.76
C SER A 120 15.32 3.53 -22.69
N ASP A 121 16.06 2.42 -22.88
CA ASP A 121 16.10 1.29 -21.95
C ASP A 121 16.91 1.63 -20.68
N GLY A 122 16.39 2.57 -19.90
CA GLY A 122 16.94 3.06 -18.64
C GLY A 122 15.88 3.18 -17.56
N PRO A 123 16.23 3.69 -16.37
CA PRO A 123 15.32 3.73 -15.23
C PRO A 123 14.07 4.59 -15.47
N GLN A 124 14.17 5.59 -16.37
CA GLN A 124 13.08 6.49 -16.74
C GLN A 124 12.01 5.84 -17.64
N ARG A 125 12.17 4.56 -18.01
CA ARG A 125 11.16 3.75 -18.70
C ARG A 125 10.05 3.28 -17.75
N TRP A 126 10.32 3.24 -16.45
CA TRP A 126 9.43 2.68 -15.45
C TRP A 126 9.11 3.71 -14.36
N ALA A 127 7.83 3.87 -14.06
CA ALA A 127 7.35 4.71 -12.96
C ALA A 127 6.24 4.01 -12.17
N SER A 128 6.06 4.41 -10.92
CA SER A 128 4.76 4.22 -10.25
C SER A 128 3.81 5.33 -10.69
N LEU A 129 2.54 5.01 -10.85
CA LEU A 129 1.48 5.92 -11.26
C LEU A 129 0.34 5.86 -10.24
N GLU A 130 -0.07 7.02 -9.74
CA GLU A 130 -1.13 7.16 -8.75
C GLU A 130 -1.94 8.44 -9.00
N PRO A 131 -3.19 8.53 -8.53
CA PRO A 131 -3.97 9.77 -8.55
C PRO A 131 -3.25 10.94 -7.86
N LEU A 132 -3.43 12.15 -8.39
CA LEU A 132 -2.96 13.36 -7.72
C LEU A 132 -3.82 13.63 -6.48
N LEU A 133 -3.20 13.54 -5.31
CA LEU A 133 -3.84 13.88 -4.04
C LEU A 133 -4.01 15.40 -3.91
N SER A 134 -5.23 15.82 -3.60
CA SER A 134 -5.55 17.21 -3.28
C SER A 134 -5.73 17.37 -1.77
N GLY A 135 -5.12 18.40 -1.19
CA GLY A 135 -5.19 18.68 0.24
C GLY A 135 -3.82 18.71 0.93
N GLU A 136 -3.82 18.90 2.24
CA GLU A 136 -2.59 18.94 3.03
C GLU A 136 -2.02 17.54 3.21
N TYR A 137 -0.82 17.34 2.68
CA TYR A 137 -0.08 16.08 2.80
C TYR A 137 0.61 16.00 4.16
N ALA A 138 0.37 14.92 4.90
CA ALA A 138 0.98 14.67 6.20
C ALA A 138 1.50 13.23 6.32
N LYS A 139 2.55 13.05 7.13
CA LYS A 139 3.08 11.75 7.52
C LYS A 139 2.72 11.46 8.96
N PHE A 140 2.15 10.29 9.24
CA PHE A 140 1.55 9.94 10.53
C PHE A 140 2.44 9.00 11.35
N ASN A 141 3.19 8.12 10.70
CA ASN A 141 4.28 7.35 11.30
C ASN A 141 5.35 7.07 10.25
N ASN A 142 6.48 6.48 10.67
CA ASN A 142 7.51 6.03 9.75
C ASN A 142 7.77 4.52 9.86
N ASN A 143 8.60 3.99 8.96
CA ASN A 143 9.00 2.59 8.97
C ASN A 143 10.00 2.20 10.08
N ALA A 144 10.41 3.13 10.96
CA ALA A 144 11.40 2.91 12.01
C ALA A 144 10.84 3.09 13.44
N GLY A 145 9.51 3.24 13.58
CA GLY A 145 8.81 3.33 14.87
C GLY A 145 8.53 4.76 15.36
N ALA A 146 8.77 5.80 14.57
CA ALA A 146 8.37 7.15 14.93
C ALA A 146 6.84 7.34 14.78
N VAL A 147 6.22 7.97 15.78
CA VAL A 147 4.80 8.36 15.77
C VAL A 147 4.72 9.87 15.61
N LEU A 148 4.08 10.34 14.54
CA LEU A 148 4.01 11.75 14.16
C LEU A 148 2.61 12.34 14.31
N GLY A 149 1.57 11.50 14.36
CA GLY A 149 0.19 11.93 14.56
C GLY A 149 -0.83 10.90 14.07
N GLY A 150 -2.10 11.31 13.96
CA GLY A 150 -3.17 10.54 13.33
C GLY A 150 -3.59 9.28 14.11
N ARG A 151 -4.65 9.40 14.92
CA ARG A 151 -5.14 8.29 15.77
C ARG A 151 -5.61 7.08 14.95
N THR A 152 -6.37 7.33 13.88
CA THR A 152 -6.82 6.30 12.93
C THR A 152 -5.63 5.59 12.26
N ALA A 153 -4.63 6.35 11.82
CA ALA A 153 -3.42 5.79 11.21
C ALA A 153 -2.68 4.83 12.18
N GLN A 154 -2.49 5.23 13.46
CA GLN A 154 -1.86 4.34 14.44
C GLN A 154 -2.70 3.08 14.73
N ALA A 155 -4.02 3.22 14.80
CA ALA A 155 -4.92 2.10 15.00
C ALA A 155 -4.93 1.15 13.81
N PHE A 156 -4.83 1.66 12.58
CA PHE A 156 -4.69 0.86 11.38
C PHE A 156 -3.41 0.02 11.39
N SER A 157 -2.25 0.64 11.68
CA SER A 157 -0.99 -0.11 11.83
C SER A 157 -1.11 -1.20 12.90
N HIS A 158 -1.68 -0.88 14.06
CA HIS A 158 -1.88 -1.86 15.14
C HIS A 158 -2.82 -3.00 14.74
N PHE A 159 -3.95 -2.68 14.09
CA PHE A 159 -4.87 -3.67 13.54
C PHE A 159 -4.15 -4.67 12.62
N THR A 160 -3.27 -4.19 11.74
CA THR A 160 -2.53 -5.09 10.82
C THR A 160 -1.62 -6.06 11.56
N VAL A 161 -1.05 -5.66 12.69
CA VAL A 161 -0.22 -6.55 13.53
C VAL A 161 -1.08 -7.63 14.20
N VAL A 162 -2.21 -7.22 14.79
CA VAL A 162 -3.09 -8.13 15.53
C VAL A 162 -3.74 -9.14 14.59
N GLU A 163 -4.39 -8.68 13.53
CA GLU A 163 -5.16 -9.53 12.62
C GLU A 163 -4.27 -10.44 11.76
N SER A 164 -3.02 -10.05 11.53
CA SER A 164 -2.05 -10.93 10.86
C SER A 164 -1.39 -11.93 11.79
N GLY A 165 -1.65 -11.92 13.11
CA GLY A 165 -0.97 -12.78 14.08
C GLY A 165 0.53 -12.45 14.20
N GLU A 166 0.87 -11.16 14.29
CA GLU A 166 2.23 -10.62 14.29
C GLU A 166 3.08 -10.99 13.05
N GLN A 167 2.46 -11.36 11.93
CA GLN A 167 3.21 -11.71 10.71
C GLN A 167 3.61 -10.48 9.89
N LEU A 168 2.85 -9.40 9.96
CA LEU A 168 3.17 -8.15 9.29
C LEU A 168 2.75 -6.91 10.09
N CYS A 169 3.35 -5.77 9.75
CA CYS A 169 2.95 -4.44 10.20
C CYS A 169 2.98 -3.48 9.01
N ILE A 170 1.88 -2.80 8.75
CA ILE A 170 1.83 -1.73 7.75
C ILE A 170 2.10 -0.40 8.44
N CYS A 171 3.09 0.32 7.96
CA CYS A 171 3.60 1.57 8.52
C CYS A 171 4.00 2.52 7.39
N ASP A 172 4.75 3.58 7.73
CA ASP A 172 5.05 4.70 6.81
C ASP A 172 3.78 5.36 6.27
N LEU A 173 2.74 5.45 7.12
CA LEU A 173 1.45 5.98 6.73
C LEU A 173 1.54 7.48 6.47
N GLN A 174 1.18 7.88 5.27
CA GLN A 174 1.26 9.25 4.78
C GLN A 174 0.21 9.50 3.71
N GLY A 175 -0.29 10.73 3.60
CA GLY A 175 -1.33 11.10 2.65
C GLY A 175 -2.13 12.31 3.11
N VAL A 176 -3.41 12.38 2.71
CA VAL A 176 -4.29 13.55 2.92
C VAL A 176 -5.47 13.20 3.81
N GLY A 177 -5.97 14.18 4.57
CA GLY A 177 -7.20 14.05 5.39
C GLY A 177 -7.11 13.07 6.58
N GLY A 178 -5.97 12.42 6.82
CA GLY A 178 -5.81 11.44 7.90
C GLY A 178 -6.40 10.06 7.63
N SER A 179 -6.93 9.85 6.42
CA SER A 179 -7.64 8.62 6.03
C SER A 179 -7.31 8.12 4.62
N LEU A 180 -6.85 9.00 3.71
CA LEU A 180 -6.43 8.61 2.36
C LEU A 180 -4.91 8.57 2.28
N PHE A 181 -4.35 7.36 2.16
CA PHE A 181 -2.92 7.09 2.25
C PHE A 181 -2.29 6.72 0.90
N THR A 182 -0.96 6.83 0.84
CA THR A 182 -0.12 6.36 -0.26
C THR A 182 1.28 5.99 0.25
N ASP A 183 2.07 5.28 -0.55
CA ASP A 183 3.45 4.90 -0.27
C ASP A 183 3.66 4.25 1.11
N PRO A 184 2.91 3.19 1.47
CA PRO A 184 3.14 2.48 2.72
C PRO A 184 4.46 1.71 2.69
N GLN A 185 4.93 1.30 3.87
CA GLN A 185 5.90 0.23 4.03
C GLN A 185 5.27 -0.94 4.78
N ILE A 186 5.53 -2.16 4.34
CA ILE A 186 5.16 -3.38 5.07
C ILE A 186 6.42 -3.99 5.68
N HIS A 187 6.41 -4.15 7.00
CA HIS A 187 7.32 -5.07 7.67
C HIS A 187 6.71 -6.45 7.67
N SER A 188 7.44 -7.47 7.22
CA SER A 188 6.95 -8.85 7.21
C SER A 188 8.00 -9.82 7.76
N ARG A 189 7.56 -10.81 8.54
CA ARG A 189 8.45 -11.86 9.07
C ARG A 189 9.07 -12.72 7.98
N ALA A 190 8.40 -12.83 6.83
CA ALA A 190 8.89 -13.57 5.66
C ALA A 190 9.98 -12.85 4.87
N GLY A 191 10.23 -11.56 5.13
CA GLY A 191 11.27 -10.78 4.43
C GLY A 191 10.86 -10.21 3.06
N SER A 192 9.59 -10.33 2.65
CA SER A 192 9.06 -9.72 1.41
C SER A 192 8.81 -8.22 1.57
N PHE A 193 8.56 -7.48 0.48
CA PHE A 193 8.19 -6.03 0.46
C PHE A 193 9.34 -5.01 0.46
N GLY A 194 10.43 -5.33 -0.25
CA GLY A 194 11.48 -4.37 -0.60
C GLY A 194 12.44 -4.02 0.55
N ASP A 195 13.41 -3.16 0.25
CA ASP A 195 14.54 -2.86 1.14
C ASP A 195 14.13 -2.13 2.44
N GLY A 196 12.95 -1.51 2.44
CA GLY A 196 12.40 -0.86 3.63
C GLY A 196 11.76 -1.82 4.64
N ASN A 197 11.65 -3.11 4.33
CA ASN A 197 11.18 -4.13 5.27
C ASN A 197 12.28 -4.45 6.31
N LEU A 198 12.05 -4.04 7.56
CA LEU A 198 12.94 -4.28 8.70
C LEU A 198 12.56 -5.55 9.50
N GLY A 199 11.71 -6.38 8.91
CA GLY A 199 11.25 -7.67 9.45
C GLY A 199 10.64 -7.55 10.85
N ARG A 200 10.96 -8.54 11.69
CA ARG A 200 10.52 -8.55 13.10
C ARG A 200 10.98 -7.30 13.86
N GLY A 201 12.18 -6.79 13.57
CA GLY A 201 12.70 -5.59 14.21
C GLY A 201 11.86 -4.34 13.91
N GLY A 202 11.34 -4.22 12.68
CA GLY A 202 10.40 -3.15 12.31
C GLY A 202 9.07 -3.24 13.07
N ILE A 203 8.51 -4.45 13.17
CA ILE A 203 7.27 -4.71 13.93
C ILE A 203 7.46 -4.38 15.42
N ASP A 204 8.55 -4.86 16.03
CA ASP A 204 8.83 -4.62 17.45
C ASP A 204 9.05 -3.13 17.75
N ARG A 205 9.68 -2.38 16.82
CA ARG A 205 9.86 -0.92 16.94
C ARG A 205 8.52 -0.18 16.91
N PHE A 206 7.61 -0.57 16.01
CA PHE A 206 6.25 -0.02 15.99
C PHE A 206 5.53 -0.31 17.30
N LEU A 207 5.54 -1.57 17.77
CA LEU A 207 4.87 -1.94 19.02
C LEU A 207 5.44 -1.22 20.25
N ALA A 208 6.76 -0.99 20.29
CA ALA A 208 7.40 -0.29 21.41
C ALA A 208 6.96 1.18 21.53
N SER A 209 6.75 1.86 20.39
CA SER A 209 6.33 3.26 20.36
C SER A 209 4.81 3.45 20.33
N HIS A 210 4.05 2.43 19.92
CA HIS A 210 2.60 2.49 19.86
C HIS A 210 1.99 2.72 21.24
N ARG A 211 0.91 3.51 21.26
CA ARG A 211 0.03 3.70 22.41
C ARG A 211 -1.40 3.54 21.90
N CYS A 212 -2.11 2.55 22.42
CA CYS A 212 -3.50 2.34 22.06
C CYS A 212 -4.31 3.61 22.33
N ASN A 213 -5.13 3.98 21.36
CA ASN A 213 -6.01 5.13 21.41
C ASN A 213 -7.48 4.70 21.36
N GLU A 214 -8.40 5.65 21.33
CA GLU A 214 -9.84 5.41 21.27
C GLU A 214 -10.26 4.60 20.04
N VAL A 215 -9.60 4.73 18.89
CA VAL A 215 -9.92 3.97 17.69
C VAL A 215 -9.56 2.49 17.88
N CYS A 216 -8.39 2.23 18.49
CA CYS A 216 -7.97 0.86 18.86
C CYS A 216 -9.01 0.20 19.77
N LYS A 217 -9.51 0.96 20.77
CA LYS A 217 -10.53 0.49 21.72
C LYS A 217 -11.88 0.28 21.04
N ALA A 218 -12.30 1.20 20.17
CA ALA A 218 -13.58 1.17 19.48
C ALA A 218 -13.74 -0.07 18.60
N ILE A 219 -12.65 -0.50 17.95
CA ILE A 219 -12.66 -1.71 17.11
C ILE A 219 -12.23 -2.99 17.85
N GLY A 220 -12.04 -2.90 19.18
CA GLY A 220 -11.78 -4.05 20.05
C GLY A 220 -10.38 -4.65 19.95
N LEU A 221 -9.35 -3.86 19.58
CA LEU A 221 -7.98 -4.36 19.56
C LEU A 221 -7.45 -4.64 20.99
N PRO A 222 -6.69 -5.73 21.18
CA PRO A 222 -6.02 -5.98 22.45
C PRO A 222 -5.04 -4.84 22.77
N PRO A 223 -4.86 -4.47 24.05
CA PRO A 223 -3.88 -3.44 24.41
C PRO A 223 -2.46 -3.89 24.09
N VAL A 224 -1.64 -2.99 23.53
CA VAL A 224 -0.19 -3.21 23.42
C VAL A 224 0.44 -2.87 24.76
N GLU A 225 0.90 -3.90 25.46
CA GLU A 225 1.69 -3.73 26.67
C GLU A 225 3.02 -3.03 26.34
N PRO A 226 3.40 -1.95 27.06
CA PRO A 226 4.71 -1.37 26.92
C PRO A 226 5.75 -2.41 27.33
N ARG A 227 6.53 -2.93 26.38
CA ARG A 227 7.71 -3.73 26.72
C ARG A 227 8.66 -2.84 27.53
N LYS A 228 8.75 -3.09 28.84
CA LYS A 228 9.77 -2.48 29.70
C LYS A 228 11.12 -2.78 29.05
N GLY A 229 11.87 -1.73 28.72
CA GLY A 229 13.10 -1.84 27.94
C GLY A 229 14.00 -2.94 28.48
N SER A 230 14.39 -3.89 27.63
CA SER A 230 15.43 -4.84 27.99
C SER A 230 16.75 -4.08 28.08
N SER A 231 17.16 -3.73 29.30
CA SER A 231 18.57 -3.53 29.58
C SER A 231 19.31 -4.80 29.18
N SER A 232 20.36 -4.64 28.38
CA SER A 232 21.30 -5.69 28.04
C SER A 232 21.77 -6.44 29.30
N GLY A 233 21.58 -7.77 29.34
CA GLY A 233 22.26 -8.63 30.31
C GLY A 233 21.54 -9.94 30.64
N GLY A 234 22.24 -11.06 30.43
CA GLY A 234 22.03 -12.28 31.22
C GLY A 234 21.38 -13.46 30.49
N MET A 235 22.20 -14.48 30.21
CA MET A 235 21.78 -15.84 29.87
C MET A 235 20.98 -16.48 31.02
N GLY A 236 19.97 -17.29 30.68
CA GLY A 236 19.59 -18.47 31.47
C GLY A 236 18.17 -18.49 32.04
N GLY A 237 17.48 -19.63 31.82
CA GLY A 237 16.37 -20.09 32.66
C GLY A 237 15.02 -20.19 31.95
N GLY A 238 14.73 -21.35 31.36
CA GLY A 238 13.39 -21.68 30.86
C GLY A 238 12.44 -22.08 31.98
N MET A 239 11.17 -21.73 31.84
CA MET A 239 10.00 -22.37 32.45
C MET A 239 8.75 -22.16 31.56
N PRO A 240 7.72 -23.04 31.66
CA PRO A 240 6.89 -23.44 30.53
C PRO A 240 5.61 -22.62 30.35
N MET A 241 5.11 -22.59 29.12
CA MET A 241 3.82 -22.02 28.74
C MET A 241 2.68 -23.04 28.97
N PRO A 242 1.47 -22.61 29.38
CA PRO A 242 0.31 -23.49 29.41
C PRO A 242 -0.20 -23.78 27.99
N MET A 243 -0.41 -25.05 27.71
CA MET A 243 -1.05 -25.55 26.48
C MET A 243 -2.53 -25.21 26.49
N GLY A 244 -3.01 -24.50 25.46
CA GLY A 244 -4.41 -24.19 25.27
C GLY A 244 -4.76 -23.86 23.81
N GLY A 245 -5.07 -24.90 23.05
CA GLY A 245 -6.02 -24.89 21.92
C GLY A 245 -5.77 -23.92 20.75
N GLY A 246 -4.66 -24.07 20.02
CA GLY A 246 -4.47 -23.45 18.71
C GLY A 246 -4.67 -24.47 17.59
N MET A 247 -5.55 -24.16 16.62
CA MET A 247 -5.70 -24.95 15.40
C MET A 247 -4.36 -25.01 14.63
N PRO A 248 -4.00 -26.15 14.02
CA PRO A 248 -2.74 -26.27 13.30
C PRO A 248 -2.84 -25.58 11.93
N MET A 249 -1.84 -24.76 11.60
CA MET A 249 -1.57 -24.32 10.24
C MET A 249 -0.21 -24.87 9.79
N PRO A 250 -0.06 -25.21 8.50
CA PRO A 250 1.06 -25.99 8.01
C PRO A 250 2.33 -25.14 7.95
N MET A 251 3.41 -25.69 8.49
CA MET A 251 4.77 -25.18 8.33
C MET A 251 5.27 -25.49 6.92
N GLY A 252 5.60 -24.46 6.14
CA GLY A 252 6.51 -24.56 5.00
C GLY A 252 5.98 -24.05 3.66
N GLY A 253 6.70 -23.09 3.06
CA GLY A 253 6.63 -22.76 1.63
C GLY A 253 6.55 -21.26 1.35
N GLY A 254 7.57 -20.68 0.70
CA GLY A 254 7.64 -19.25 0.40
C GLY A 254 6.62 -18.73 -0.61
N MET A 255 6.46 -17.40 -0.65
CA MET A 255 5.85 -16.47 -1.64
C MET A 255 4.51 -16.81 -2.35
N GLY A 256 4.07 -18.06 -2.44
CA GLY A 256 2.80 -18.50 -3.04
C GLY A 256 1.61 -18.59 -2.07
N ASP A 257 1.80 -18.23 -0.80
CA ASP A 257 0.77 -18.40 0.24
C ASP A 257 -0.26 -17.25 0.32
N PHE A 258 -0.11 -16.16 -0.44
CA PHE A 258 -1.13 -15.10 -0.45
C PHE A 258 -2.45 -15.60 -1.06
N ALA A 259 -2.42 -16.37 -2.16
CA ALA A 259 -3.61 -16.93 -2.80
C ALA A 259 -4.45 -17.84 -1.88
N ARG A 260 -3.82 -18.50 -0.89
CA ARG A 260 -4.52 -19.37 0.08
C ARG A 260 -5.33 -18.59 1.11
N MET A 261 -5.01 -17.32 1.36
CA MET A 261 -5.87 -16.44 2.19
C MET A 261 -7.21 -16.09 1.50
N PHE A 262 -7.34 -16.34 0.19
CA PHE A 262 -8.49 -15.90 -0.64
C PHE A 262 -9.48 -17.01 -1.05
N GLN A 263 -9.26 -18.29 -0.73
CA GLN A 263 -10.12 -19.40 -1.21
C GLN A 263 -11.50 -19.54 -0.53
N GLY A 264 -12.02 -18.47 0.08
CA GLY A 264 -13.38 -18.41 0.63
C GLY A 264 -14.35 -17.67 -0.29
N GLY A 265 -14.68 -18.24 -1.46
CA GLY A 265 -15.96 -17.92 -2.14
C GLY A 265 -15.88 -17.53 -3.63
N MET A 266 -16.48 -18.41 -4.45
CA MET A 266 -17.06 -18.19 -5.81
C MET A 266 -16.03 -17.87 -6.93
N GLY A 267 -15.99 -18.52 -8.09
CA GLY A 267 -17.04 -19.15 -8.89
C GLY A 267 -17.01 -18.54 -10.30
N GLY A 268 -16.17 -19.11 -11.18
CA GLY A 268 -16.09 -19.03 -12.66
C GLY A 268 -16.64 -17.84 -13.48
N GLY A 269 -15.80 -17.30 -14.36
CA GLY A 269 -16.10 -17.24 -15.81
C GLY A 269 -16.52 -15.90 -16.45
N ALA A 270 -15.65 -15.43 -17.35
CA ALA A 270 -15.88 -14.53 -18.50
C ALA A 270 -16.24 -13.05 -18.27
N GLY A 271 -15.26 -12.16 -18.58
CA GLY A 271 -15.48 -10.70 -18.75
C GLY A 271 -14.36 -9.82 -18.17
N MET A 272 -13.10 -10.01 -18.58
CA MET A 272 -11.96 -9.37 -17.89
C MET A 272 -11.90 -7.84 -17.98
N SER A 273 -12.30 -7.17 -19.07
CA SER A 273 -12.19 -5.70 -19.15
C SER A 273 -13.33 -4.96 -18.41
N VAL A 274 -14.55 -5.53 -18.39
CA VAL A 274 -15.69 -4.97 -17.65
C VAL A 274 -15.52 -5.15 -16.14
N GLY A 275 -14.78 -6.17 -15.72
CA GLY A 275 -14.48 -6.43 -14.31
C GLY A 275 -13.51 -5.42 -13.68
N VAL A 276 -12.52 -4.94 -14.45
CA VAL A 276 -11.53 -3.95 -13.98
C VAL A 276 -12.19 -2.58 -13.81
N HIS A 277 -13.02 -2.15 -14.77
CA HIS A 277 -13.75 -0.90 -14.64
C HIS A 277 -14.70 -0.93 -13.43
N LYS A 278 -15.42 -2.03 -13.20
CA LYS A 278 -16.30 -2.17 -12.02
C LYS A 278 -15.55 -2.28 -10.69
N LEU A 279 -14.34 -2.85 -10.67
CA LEU A 279 -13.51 -2.92 -9.46
C LEU A 279 -12.90 -1.56 -9.16
N LEU A 280 -12.33 -0.88 -10.16
CA LEU A 280 -11.85 0.49 -10.04
C LEU A 280 -12.99 1.45 -9.72
N GLU A 281 -14.17 1.32 -10.31
CA GLU A 281 -15.38 2.07 -9.93
C GLU A 281 -15.81 1.76 -8.49
N ARG A 282 -15.76 0.51 -8.03
CA ARG A 282 -16.06 0.19 -6.62
C ARG A 282 -15.02 0.79 -5.66
N MET A 283 -13.74 0.75 -6.03
CA MET A 283 -12.67 1.35 -5.25
C MET A 283 -12.74 2.88 -5.28
N MET A 284 -13.04 3.49 -6.42
CA MET A 284 -13.25 4.92 -6.60
C MET A 284 -14.53 5.40 -5.92
N HIS A 285 -15.64 4.66 -6.00
CA HIS A 285 -16.87 4.95 -5.25
C HIS A 285 -16.64 4.83 -3.74
N GLN A 286 -15.77 3.93 -3.29
CA GLN A 286 -15.37 3.85 -1.89
C GLN A 286 -14.41 4.98 -1.48
N MET A 287 -13.47 5.38 -2.33
CA MET A 287 -12.65 6.58 -2.12
C MET A 287 -13.54 7.83 -2.04
N MET A 288 -14.51 7.96 -2.94
CA MET A 288 -15.53 9.02 -2.92
C MET A 288 -16.41 8.92 -1.66
N ALA A 289 -16.76 7.72 -1.20
CA ALA A 289 -17.52 7.55 0.04
C ALA A 289 -16.71 7.93 1.30
N VAL A 290 -15.38 7.80 1.27
CA VAL A 290 -14.49 8.35 2.31
C VAL A 290 -14.45 9.88 2.23
N GLU A 291 -14.38 10.48 1.03
CA GLU A 291 -14.48 11.93 0.84
C GLU A 291 -15.84 12.49 1.31
N PHE A 292 -16.96 11.81 1.01
CA PHE A 292 -18.31 12.21 1.44
C PHE A 292 -18.58 12.00 2.94
N ALA A 293 -17.82 11.14 3.63
CA ALA A 293 -17.92 11.00 5.09
C ALA A 293 -17.09 12.05 5.86
N ILE A 294 -16.27 12.84 5.15
CA ILE A 294 -15.39 13.88 5.70
C ILE A 294 -15.98 15.29 5.49
N LEU A 295 -17.06 15.42 4.71
CA LEU A 295 -17.88 16.62 4.55
C LEU A 295 -19.14 16.57 5.44
#